data_AF-A0A3C0HT16-F1
#
_entry.id   AF-A0A3C0HT16-F1
#
_cell.length_a   1.000
_cell.length_b   1.000
_cell.length_c   1.000
_cell.angle_alpha   90.00
_cell.angle_beta   90.00
_cell.angle_gamma   90.00
#
_symmetry.space_group_name_H-M   'P 1'
#
loop_
_entity.id
_entity.type
_entity.pdbx_description
1 polymer ?
#
loop_
_entity_poly.entity_id
_entity_poly.type
_entity_poly.pdbx_seq_one_letter_code
_entity_poly.pdbx_strand_id
1 'polypeptide(L)'
;FGLAIRTYAESPRHADRHLEACLTLKDEHGTAVPGYGWMFPAGDGTVNIGVGALSTMKGFKKLNLNKLQESYRQLVTPEWDLGPDLEKPRAWRLPMSALKRHGDGWVAIGDAAGLVNPMNGEGIDYGLESGMIAADLFIADPSTAPAMYDAAVGERFDAFLRTGRRFSFLIGHPWILRSGLRLAVGTQYIADITLQVMGNLVDSQTPGAAGRVMRLADRTLAAADPILRRTRAAA
;
A
#
# COMPACT_ATOMS: atom_id res chain seq x y z
N PHE A 1 4.04 -8.00 -4.64
CA PHE A 1 4.69 -6.69 -4.84
C PHE A 1 3.68 -5.80 -5.54
N GLY A 2 3.84 -4.48 -5.46
CA GLY A 2 3.01 -3.53 -6.19
C GLY A 2 3.80 -2.88 -7.31
N LEU A 3 3.09 -2.19 -8.19
CA LEU A 3 3.67 -1.18 -9.05
C LEU A 3 2.96 0.14 -8.80
N ALA A 4 3.73 1.22 -8.77
CA ALA A 4 3.22 2.57 -8.62
C ALA A 4 3.83 3.47 -9.68
N ILE A 5 3.09 4.44 -10.18
CA ILE A 5 3.56 5.49 -11.07
C ILE A 5 3.06 6.83 -10.56
N ARG A 6 3.88 7.87 -10.65
CA ARG A 6 3.48 9.23 -10.31
C ARG A 6 4.22 10.30 -11.09
N THR A 7 3.66 11.50 -11.03
CA THR A 7 4.29 12.75 -11.46
C THR A 7 3.79 13.90 -10.58
N TYR A 8 4.29 15.10 -10.84
CA TYR A 8 3.73 16.34 -10.32
C TYR A 8 3.04 17.11 -11.44
N ALA A 9 1.89 17.69 -11.13
CA ALA A 9 1.15 18.57 -12.02
C ALA A 9 0.80 19.87 -11.32
N GLU A 10 0.62 20.94 -12.08
CA GLU A 10 0.10 22.20 -11.54
C GLU A 10 -1.38 22.05 -11.18
N SER A 11 -1.82 22.71 -10.12
CA SER A 11 -3.24 22.78 -9.75
C SER A 11 -3.48 23.96 -8.80
N PRO A 12 -4.58 24.72 -8.95
CA PRO A 12 -4.96 25.73 -7.97
C PRO A 12 -5.35 25.12 -6.61
N ARG A 13 -5.63 23.81 -6.56
CA ARG A 13 -5.92 23.06 -5.32
C ARG A 13 -4.66 22.56 -4.61
N HIS A 14 -3.46 23.03 -4.99
CA HIS A 14 -2.19 22.65 -4.35
C HIS A 14 -2.11 22.93 -2.84
N ALA A 15 -2.99 23.78 -2.31
CA ALA A 15 -3.06 24.13 -0.89
C ALA A 15 -4.25 23.48 -0.15
N ASP A 16 -4.92 22.51 -0.77
CA ASP A 16 -5.99 21.76 -0.10
C ASP A 16 -5.44 21.07 1.16
N ARG A 17 -6.27 21.00 2.20
CA ARG A 17 -5.88 20.46 3.51
C ARG A 17 -5.99 18.94 3.57
N HIS A 18 -6.67 18.34 2.59
CA HIS A 18 -6.92 16.91 2.56
C HIS A 18 -6.12 16.24 1.44
N LEU A 19 -5.69 15.00 1.74
CA LEU A 19 -5.20 14.07 0.74
C LEU A 19 -6.39 13.28 0.20
N GLU A 20 -6.45 13.08 -1.11
CA GLU A 20 -7.49 12.26 -1.73
C GLU A 20 -6.93 10.92 -2.21
N ALA A 21 -7.69 9.85 -1.95
CA ALA A 21 -7.43 8.51 -2.45
C ALA A 21 -8.67 7.99 -3.20
N CYS A 22 -8.52 7.67 -4.48
CA CYS A 22 -9.56 7.14 -5.34
C CYS A 22 -9.48 5.60 -5.41
N LEU A 23 -10.39 4.93 -4.71
CA LEU A 23 -10.47 3.46 -4.67
C LEU A 23 -11.24 2.85 -5.86
N THR A 24 -11.84 3.67 -6.71
CA THR A 24 -12.62 3.24 -7.88
C THR A 24 -11.84 3.37 -9.18
N LEU A 25 -10.54 3.04 -9.14
CA LEU A 25 -9.64 3.16 -10.28
C LEU A 25 -10.08 2.28 -11.45
N LYS A 26 -10.01 2.82 -12.66
CA LYS A 26 -10.36 2.12 -13.91
C LYS A 26 -9.27 2.33 -14.95
N ASP A 27 -9.07 1.32 -15.81
CA ASP A 27 -8.18 1.42 -16.98
C ASP A 27 -8.87 2.12 -18.17
N GLU A 28 -8.17 2.21 -19.30
CA GLU A 28 -8.67 2.88 -20.52
C GLU A 28 -9.92 2.22 -21.13
N HIS A 29 -10.26 1.00 -20.68
CA HIS A 29 -11.42 0.24 -21.13
C HIS A 29 -12.57 0.29 -20.11
N GLY A 30 -12.43 1.09 -19.04
CA GLY A 30 -13.39 1.19 -17.95
C GLY A 30 -13.40 -0.02 -17.02
N THR A 31 -12.40 -0.91 -17.12
CA THR A 31 -12.28 -2.08 -16.25
C THR A 31 -11.69 -1.65 -14.91
N ALA A 32 -12.33 -2.11 -13.81
CA ALA A 32 -11.85 -1.82 -12.47
C ALA A 32 -10.46 -2.44 -12.22
N VAL A 33 -9.52 -1.62 -11.74
CA VAL A 33 -8.15 -2.02 -11.41
C VAL A 33 -8.00 -2.13 -9.90
N PRO A 34 -7.62 -3.30 -9.35
CA PRO A 34 -7.29 -3.44 -7.93
C PRO A 34 -6.07 -2.58 -7.56
N GLY A 35 -6.34 -1.49 -6.87
CA GLY A 35 -5.39 -0.41 -6.62
C GLY A 35 -6.10 0.86 -6.18
N TYR A 36 -5.38 1.98 -6.18
CA TYR A 36 -5.96 3.29 -5.95
C TYR A 36 -5.18 4.36 -6.70
N GLY A 37 -5.86 5.45 -7.05
CA GLY A 37 -5.23 6.70 -7.46
C GLY A 37 -5.13 7.65 -6.28
N TRP A 38 -4.18 8.58 -6.30
CA TRP A 38 -4.06 9.60 -5.26
C TRP A 38 -3.80 10.99 -5.82
N MET A 39 -4.23 11.98 -5.04
CA MET A 39 -3.93 13.40 -5.21
C MET A 39 -3.42 13.96 -3.90
N PHE A 40 -2.13 14.29 -3.85
CA PHE A 40 -1.49 14.86 -2.66
C PHE A 40 -1.04 16.30 -2.94
N PRO A 41 -1.72 17.32 -2.38
CA PRO A 41 -1.31 18.71 -2.49
C PRO A 41 0.06 18.95 -1.85
N ALA A 42 0.96 19.65 -2.54
CA ALA A 42 2.33 19.92 -2.08
C ALA A 42 2.50 21.31 -1.44
N GLY A 43 1.49 22.19 -1.54
CA GLY A 43 1.52 23.53 -0.96
C GLY A 43 2.30 24.57 -1.77
N ASP A 44 2.90 24.19 -2.90
CA ASP A 44 3.87 25.01 -3.66
C ASP A 44 3.43 25.33 -5.10
N GLY A 45 2.14 25.20 -5.40
CA GLY A 45 1.60 25.31 -6.77
C GLY A 45 1.37 23.94 -7.42
N THR A 46 1.86 22.86 -6.80
CA THR A 46 1.82 21.52 -7.40
C THR A 46 1.02 20.51 -6.58
N VAL A 47 0.59 19.46 -7.27
CA VAL A 47 -0.02 18.27 -6.68
C VAL A 47 0.73 17.04 -7.17
N ASN A 48 1.02 16.11 -6.26
CA ASN A 48 1.53 14.80 -6.59
C ASN A 48 0.34 13.92 -7.00
N ILE A 49 0.31 13.53 -8.28
CA ILE A 49 -0.71 12.66 -8.84
C ILE A 49 -0.09 11.32 -9.17
N GLY A 50 -0.76 10.24 -8.78
CA GLY A 50 -0.27 8.89 -9.09
C GLY A 50 -1.32 7.81 -8.96
N VAL A 51 -0.93 6.63 -9.42
CA VAL A 51 -1.72 5.40 -9.31
C VAL A 51 -0.85 4.23 -8.88
N GLY A 52 -1.44 3.35 -8.08
CA GLY A 52 -0.85 2.11 -7.61
C GLY A 52 -1.70 0.92 -8.01
N ALA A 53 -1.06 -0.18 -8.41
CA ALA A 53 -1.73 -1.43 -8.74
C ALA A 53 -1.02 -2.63 -8.09
N LEU A 54 -1.81 -3.61 -7.65
CA LEU A 54 -1.30 -4.81 -6.98
C LEU A 54 -1.01 -5.94 -7.96
N SER A 55 0.12 -6.63 -7.77
CA SER A 55 0.52 -7.76 -8.64
C SER A 55 -0.39 -8.98 -8.59
N THR A 56 -1.38 -9.00 -7.69
CA THR A 56 -2.34 -10.09 -7.50
C THR A 56 -3.52 -10.03 -8.46
N MET A 57 -3.69 -8.93 -9.22
CA MET A 57 -4.79 -8.80 -10.17
C MET A 57 -4.62 -9.67 -11.42
N LYS A 58 -5.75 -10.11 -12.00
CA LYS A 58 -5.76 -10.78 -13.30
C LYS A 58 -5.25 -9.84 -14.38
N GLY A 59 -4.37 -10.33 -15.26
CA GLY A 59 -3.83 -9.54 -16.37
C GLY A 59 -2.76 -8.53 -15.98
N PHE A 60 -2.23 -8.56 -14.75
CA PHE A 60 -1.22 -7.61 -14.26
C PHE A 60 -0.01 -7.46 -15.18
N LYS A 61 0.47 -8.54 -15.81
CA LYS A 61 1.60 -8.50 -16.76
C LYS A 61 1.35 -7.63 -17.99
N LYS A 62 0.08 -7.39 -18.34
CA LYS A 62 -0.33 -6.56 -19.48
C LYS A 62 -0.66 -5.12 -19.06
N LEU A 63 -0.63 -4.83 -17.75
CA LEU A 63 -0.96 -3.51 -17.24
C LEU A 63 0.08 -2.48 -17.70
N ASN A 64 -0.39 -1.43 -18.36
CA ASN A 64 0.44 -0.29 -18.72
C ASN A 64 0.17 0.86 -17.75
N LEU A 65 1.10 1.09 -16.83
CA LEU A 65 0.95 2.14 -15.81
C LEU A 65 0.84 3.54 -16.41
N ASN A 66 1.46 3.83 -17.56
CA ASN A 66 1.33 5.14 -18.19
C ASN A 66 -0.12 5.38 -18.64
N LYS A 67 -0.77 4.36 -19.21
CA LYS A 67 -2.18 4.46 -19.61
C LYS A 67 -3.12 4.53 -18.41
N LEU A 68 -2.81 3.80 -17.34
CA LEU A 68 -3.58 3.86 -16.10
C LEU A 68 -3.47 5.24 -15.46
N GLN A 69 -2.27 5.82 -15.42
CA GLN A 69 -2.02 7.18 -14.95
C GLN A 69 -2.80 8.19 -15.80
N GLU A 70 -2.77 8.05 -17.12
CA GLU A 70 -3.53 8.92 -18.04
C GLU A 70 -5.04 8.82 -17.80
N SER A 71 -5.56 7.59 -17.65
CA SER A 71 -6.99 7.37 -17.35
C SER A 71 -7.39 8.00 -16.01
N TYR A 72 -6.53 7.90 -15.00
CA TYR A 72 -6.78 8.52 -13.71
C TYR A 72 -6.68 10.05 -13.78
N ARG A 73 -5.68 10.59 -14.46
CA ARG A 73 -5.53 12.02 -14.71
C ARG A 73 -6.80 12.59 -15.35
N GLN A 74 -7.29 11.97 -16.43
CA GLN A 74 -8.53 12.36 -17.08
C GLN A 74 -9.75 12.35 -16.14
N LEU A 75 -9.81 11.39 -15.22
CA LEU A 75 -10.88 11.30 -14.23
C LEU A 75 -10.88 12.48 -13.25
N VAL A 76 -9.69 12.92 -12.79
CA VAL A 76 -9.58 13.95 -11.74
C VAL A 76 -9.38 15.37 -12.27
N THR A 77 -8.94 15.55 -13.52
CA THR A 77 -8.69 16.88 -14.11
C THR A 77 -9.85 17.87 -13.93
N PRO A 78 -11.13 17.53 -14.17
CA PRO A 78 -12.21 18.50 -14.02
C PRO A 78 -12.39 19.03 -12.59
N GLU A 79 -12.09 18.21 -11.59
CA GLU A 79 -12.27 18.56 -10.17
C GLU A 79 -11.03 19.23 -9.58
N TRP A 80 -9.86 18.89 -10.11
CA TRP A 80 -8.57 19.37 -9.63
C TRP A 80 -7.99 20.52 -10.47
N ASP A 81 -8.62 20.87 -11.58
CA ASP A 81 -8.14 21.87 -12.54
C ASP A 81 -6.65 21.67 -12.87
N LEU A 82 -6.32 20.44 -13.30
CA LEU A 82 -4.94 20.01 -13.50
C LEU A 82 -4.30 20.70 -14.71
N GLY A 83 -3.26 21.50 -14.44
CA GLY A 83 -2.31 21.97 -15.43
C GLY A 83 -1.34 20.86 -15.89
N PRO A 84 -0.36 21.19 -16.75
CA PRO A 84 0.53 20.19 -17.35
C PRO A 84 1.34 19.40 -16.33
N ASP A 85 1.78 18.20 -16.72
CA ASP A 85 2.78 17.46 -15.95
C ASP A 85 4.12 18.21 -16.01
N LEU A 86 4.74 18.40 -14.84
CA LEU A 86 6.03 19.10 -14.70
C LEU A 86 7.23 18.18 -14.94
N GLU A 87 7.00 16.87 -14.87
CA GLU A 87 8.01 15.87 -15.15
C GLU A 87 7.38 14.65 -15.84
N LYS A 88 8.23 13.86 -16.51
CA LYS A 88 7.78 12.58 -17.06
C LYS A 88 7.35 11.66 -15.90
N PRO A 89 6.17 11.02 -15.98
CA PRO A 89 5.76 10.04 -14.99
C PRO A 89 6.82 8.95 -14.79
N ARG A 90 7.13 8.67 -13.52
CA ARG A 90 8.11 7.66 -13.11
C ARG A 90 7.42 6.55 -12.36
N ALA A 91 7.85 5.32 -12.62
CA ALA A 91 7.28 4.12 -12.04
C ALA A 91 8.28 3.39 -11.16
N TRP A 92 7.77 2.79 -10.08
CA TRP A 92 8.55 2.02 -9.12
C TRP A 92 7.87 0.70 -8.79
N ARG A 93 8.70 -0.26 -8.40
CA ARG A 93 8.25 -1.51 -7.82
C ARG A 93 8.17 -1.36 -6.32
N LEU A 94 7.06 -1.82 -5.73
CA LEU A 94 6.82 -1.79 -4.31
C LEU A 94 7.08 -3.19 -3.70
N PRO A 95 8.23 -3.43 -3.06
CA PRO A 95 8.59 -4.72 -2.48
C PRO A 95 7.80 -4.97 -1.18
N MET A 96 6.65 -5.63 -1.33
CA MET A 96 5.69 -5.90 -0.25
C MET A 96 5.85 -7.29 0.40
N SER A 97 7.07 -7.82 0.41
CA SER A 97 7.37 -9.12 0.99
C SER A 97 8.74 -9.06 1.61
N ALA A 98 8.78 -9.24 2.94
CA ALA A 98 10.03 -9.34 3.67
C ALA A 98 10.91 -10.42 3.05
N LEU A 99 12.15 -10.05 2.72
CA LEU A 99 13.19 -10.95 2.26
C LEU A 99 14.09 -11.34 3.45
N LYS A 100 15.17 -12.08 3.18
CA LYS A 100 16.28 -12.18 4.14
C LYS A 100 16.80 -10.76 4.40
N ARG A 101 16.60 -10.25 5.62
CA ARG A 101 16.89 -8.87 6.01
C ARG A 101 18.16 -8.68 6.81
N HIS A 102 18.92 -9.76 7.03
CA HIS A 102 20.19 -9.69 7.73
C HIS A 102 21.12 -10.86 7.35
N GLY A 103 22.39 -10.70 7.69
CA GLY A 103 23.41 -11.75 7.68
C GLY A 103 24.66 -11.28 8.42
N ASP A 104 25.75 -12.02 8.30
CA ASP A 104 26.97 -11.71 9.03
C ASP A 104 27.51 -10.33 8.63
N GLY A 105 27.49 -9.41 9.58
CA GLY A 105 27.96 -8.03 9.40
C GLY A 105 27.05 -7.12 8.55
N TRP A 106 25.83 -7.52 8.22
CA TRP A 106 24.92 -6.67 7.43
C TRP A 106 23.45 -6.82 7.79
N VAL A 107 22.69 -5.75 7.56
CA VAL A 107 21.22 -5.72 7.58
C VAL A 107 20.69 -4.97 6.36
N ALA A 108 19.49 -5.31 5.93
CA ALA A 108 18.73 -4.56 4.93
C ALA A 108 17.62 -3.79 5.62
N ILE A 109 17.33 -2.57 5.15
CA ILE A 109 16.30 -1.67 5.70
C ILE A 109 15.29 -1.27 4.59
N GLY A 110 14.12 -0.77 4.99
CA GLY A 110 13.09 -0.27 4.08
C GLY A 110 12.76 -1.21 2.91
N ASP A 111 12.75 -0.65 1.70
CA ASP A 111 12.46 -1.39 0.46
C ASP A 111 13.43 -2.55 0.20
N ALA A 112 14.70 -2.42 0.59
CA ALA A 112 15.69 -3.50 0.43
C ALA A 112 15.36 -4.72 1.32
N ALA A 113 14.74 -4.48 2.48
CA ALA A 113 14.20 -5.53 3.33
C ALA A 113 12.78 -5.99 2.94
N GLY A 114 12.13 -5.31 1.99
CA GLY A 114 10.76 -5.61 1.57
C GLY A 114 9.69 -5.23 2.58
N LEU A 115 9.92 -4.12 3.30
CA LEU A 115 9.05 -3.63 4.38
C LEU A 115 7.90 -2.74 3.89
N VAL A 116 7.66 -2.64 2.58
CA VAL A 116 6.52 -1.86 2.07
C VAL A 116 5.22 -2.51 2.51
N ASN A 117 4.30 -1.69 3.05
CA ASN A 117 2.98 -2.11 3.47
C ASN A 117 2.19 -2.67 2.26
N PRO A 118 1.78 -3.95 2.30
CA PRO A 118 1.07 -4.58 1.19
C PRO A 118 -0.34 -4.01 0.96
N MET A 119 -0.96 -3.36 1.96
CA MET A 119 -2.34 -2.87 1.87
C MET A 119 -2.45 -1.56 1.08
N ASN A 120 -1.57 -0.60 1.37
CA ASN A 120 -1.63 0.75 0.82
C ASN A 120 -0.35 1.17 0.07
N GLY A 121 0.75 0.41 0.17
CA GLY A 121 2.02 0.75 -0.47
C GLY A 121 2.87 1.78 0.29
N GLU A 122 2.52 2.16 1.52
CA GLU A 122 3.36 2.99 2.38
C GLU A 122 4.67 2.27 2.75
N GLY A 123 5.75 3.04 2.86
CA GLY A 123 7.10 2.52 3.03
C GLY A 123 8.09 3.49 3.67
N ILE A 124 7.78 4.78 3.70
CA ILE A 124 8.71 5.83 4.17
C ILE A 124 8.96 5.68 5.66
N ASP A 125 7.89 5.56 6.45
CA ASP A 125 7.91 5.32 7.88
C ASP A 125 8.66 4.03 8.22
N TYR A 126 8.34 2.92 7.56
CA TYR A 126 9.03 1.64 7.77
C TYR A 126 10.52 1.72 7.39
N GLY A 127 10.86 2.47 6.34
CA GLY A 127 12.23 2.71 5.91
C GLY A 127 13.02 3.51 6.94
N LEU A 128 12.44 4.59 7.47
CA LEU A 128 13.04 5.40 8.53
C LEU A 128 13.20 4.59 9.81
N GLU A 129 12.15 3.92 10.25
CA GLU A 129 12.12 3.17 11.50
C GLU A 129 13.10 1.99 11.48
N SER A 130 13.11 1.20 10.41
CA SER A 130 14.09 0.13 10.26
C SER A 130 15.53 0.66 10.19
N GLY A 131 15.75 1.81 9.55
CA GLY A 131 17.05 2.49 9.55
C GLY A 131 17.52 2.90 10.95
N MET A 132 16.61 3.48 11.75
CA MET A 132 16.90 3.87 13.13
C MET A 132 17.25 2.67 14.00
N ILE A 133 16.42 1.62 13.97
CA ILE A 133 16.66 0.38 14.73
C ILE A 133 18.01 -0.23 14.34
N ALA A 134 18.33 -0.29 13.05
CA ALA A 134 19.61 -0.79 12.57
C ALA A 134 20.77 0.05 13.14
N ALA A 135 20.71 1.38 13.03
CA ALA A 135 21.77 2.26 13.51
C ALA A 135 22.01 2.11 15.02
N ASP A 136 20.96 2.12 15.83
CA ASP A 136 21.06 2.00 17.29
C ASP A 136 21.71 0.68 17.71
N LEU A 137 21.33 -0.43 17.07
CA LEU A 137 21.87 -1.76 17.36
C LEU A 137 23.34 -1.87 16.95
N PHE A 138 23.72 -1.35 15.78
CA PHE A 138 25.11 -1.38 15.33
C PHE A 138 26.02 -0.47 16.16
N ILE A 139 25.50 0.64 16.69
CA ILE A 139 26.26 1.50 17.62
C ILE A 139 26.45 0.79 18.97
N ALA A 140 25.44 0.06 19.46
CA ALA A 140 25.51 -0.63 20.73
C ALA A 140 26.47 -1.84 20.70
N ASP A 141 26.31 -2.74 19.73
CA ASP A 141 27.17 -3.91 19.53
C ASP A 141 27.03 -4.49 18.11
N PRO A 142 27.98 -4.22 17.20
CA PRO A 142 27.95 -4.75 15.83
C PRO A 142 27.90 -6.28 15.74
N SER A 143 28.39 -7.00 16.76
CA SER A 143 28.47 -8.47 16.72
C SER A 143 27.11 -9.14 16.89
N THR A 144 26.20 -8.51 17.65
CA THR A 144 24.84 -9.00 17.90
C THR A 144 23.78 -8.26 17.08
N ALA A 145 24.12 -7.07 16.55
CA ALA A 145 23.19 -6.20 15.83
C ALA A 145 22.38 -6.90 14.73
N PRO A 146 22.94 -7.73 13.82
CA PRO A 146 22.13 -8.36 12.77
C PRO A 146 21.01 -9.27 13.30
N ALA A 147 21.28 -10.05 14.34
CA ALA A 147 20.30 -10.96 14.94
C ALA A 147 19.26 -10.19 15.76
N MET A 148 19.68 -9.19 16.54
CA MET A 148 18.78 -8.33 17.29
C MET A 148 17.87 -7.50 16.37
N TYR A 149 18.40 -7.06 15.23
CA TYR A 149 17.63 -6.34 14.22
C TYR A 149 16.52 -7.20 13.63
N ASP A 150 16.83 -8.45 13.25
CA ASP A 150 15.83 -9.38 12.72
C ASP A 150 14.71 -9.64 13.73
N ALA A 151 15.06 -9.82 15.01
CA ALA A 151 14.10 -10.00 16.09
C ALA A 151 13.20 -8.76 16.29
N ALA A 152 13.80 -7.57 16.40
CA ALA A 152 13.07 -6.32 16.66
C ALA A 152 12.14 -5.95 15.48
N VAL A 153 12.64 -6.03 14.25
CA VAL A 153 11.85 -5.78 13.03
C VAL A 153 10.78 -6.85 12.86
N GLY A 154 11.09 -8.11 13.17
CA GLY A 154 10.15 -9.21 13.14
C GLY A 154 8.99 -9.01 14.12
N GLU A 155 9.28 -8.67 15.37
CA GLU A 155 8.27 -8.36 16.39
C GLU A 155 7.38 -7.19 15.97
N ARG A 156 7.96 -6.14 15.41
CA ARG A 156 7.24 -4.91 15.08
C ARG A 156 6.39 -5.02 13.81
N PHE A 157 6.90 -5.64 12.76
CA PHE A 157 6.27 -5.57 11.43
C PHE A 157 5.76 -6.90 10.88
N ASP A 158 6.30 -8.06 11.28
CA ASP A 158 5.99 -9.31 10.57
C ASP A 158 4.54 -9.75 10.71
N ALA A 159 3.92 -9.49 11.86
CA ALA A 159 2.50 -9.79 12.06
C ALA A 159 1.65 -8.95 11.10
N PHE A 160 1.84 -7.63 11.13
CA PHE A 160 1.10 -6.67 10.32
C PHE A 160 1.31 -6.89 8.81
N LEU A 161 2.55 -7.03 8.35
CA LEU A 161 2.86 -7.26 6.94
C LEU A 161 2.29 -8.61 6.46
N ARG A 162 2.18 -9.62 7.33
CA ARG A 162 1.56 -10.92 6.98
C ARG A 162 0.05 -10.81 6.83
N THR A 163 -0.61 -10.12 7.75
CA THR A 163 -2.05 -9.81 7.69
C THR A 163 -2.36 -9.01 6.43
N GLY A 164 -1.62 -7.92 6.19
CA GLY A 164 -1.79 -7.09 5.02
C GLY A 164 -1.61 -7.86 3.72
N ARG A 165 -0.63 -8.78 3.61
CA ARG A 165 -0.46 -9.63 2.41
C ARG A 165 -1.69 -10.49 2.12
N ARG A 166 -2.32 -11.06 3.16
CA ARG A 166 -3.56 -11.85 3.01
C ARG A 166 -4.72 -10.96 2.58
N PHE A 167 -4.78 -9.74 3.11
CA PHE A 167 -5.79 -8.75 2.72
C PHE A 167 -5.63 -8.29 1.27
N SER A 168 -4.41 -7.97 0.82
CA SER A 168 -4.10 -7.59 -0.57
C SER A 168 -4.48 -8.67 -1.59
N PHE A 169 -4.47 -9.94 -1.17
CA PHE A 169 -4.95 -11.04 -1.99
C PHE A 169 -6.48 -11.01 -2.15
N LEU A 170 -7.23 -10.74 -1.07
CA LEU A 170 -8.69 -10.63 -1.11
C LEU A 170 -9.17 -9.47 -1.99
N ILE A 171 -8.60 -8.28 -1.81
CA ILE A 171 -9.01 -7.08 -2.58
C ILE A 171 -8.63 -7.19 -4.07
N GLY A 172 -7.63 -8.02 -4.40
CA GLY A 172 -7.31 -8.37 -5.78
C GLY A 172 -8.45 -9.10 -6.51
N HIS A 173 -9.44 -9.62 -5.80
CA HIS A 173 -10.59 -10.33 -6.36
C HIS A 173 -11.75 -9.37 -6.69
N PRO A 174 -12.15 -9.19 -7.97
CA PRO A 174 -13.11 -8.16 -8.39
C PRO A 174 -14.48 -8.21 -7.69
N TRP A 175 -14.95 -9.41 -7.35
CA TRP A 175 -16.24 -9.60 -6.65
C TRP A 175 -16.17 -9.15 -5.18
N ILE A 176 -15.02 -9.35 -4.53
CA ILE A 176 -14.77 -8.91 -3.15
C ILE A 176 -14.56 -7.40 -3.13
N LEU A 177 -13.80 -6.85 -4.07
CA LEU A 177 -13.60 -5.40 -4.20
C LEU A 177 -14.93 -4.66 -4.38
N ARG A 178 -15.79 -5.09 -5.31
CA ARG A 178 -17.07 -4.42 -5.60
C ARG A 178 -18.06 -4.50 -4.44
N SER A 179 -18.16 -5.66 -3.79
CA SER A 179 -19.07 -5.87 -2.67
C SER A 179 -18.55 -5.23 -1.40
N GLY A 180 -17.25 -5.36 -1.16
CA GLY A 180 -16.52 -4.77 -0.04
C GLY A 180 -16.54 -3.25 -0.07
N LEU A 181 -16.32 -2.62 -1.25
CA LEU A 181 -16.38 -1.16 -1.37
C LEU A 181 -17.79 -0.63 -1.08
N ARG A 182 -18.85 -1.29 -1.59
CA ARG A 182 -20.25 -0.91 -1.27
C ARG A 182 -20.55 -0.99 0.22
N LEU A 183 -19.98 -1.98 0.92
CA LEU A 183 -20.11 -2.12 2.37
C LEU A 183 -19.22 -1.14 3.15
N ALA A 184 -18.02 -0.85 2.65
CA ALA A 184 -17.02 0.01 3.28
C ALA A 184 -17.49 1.45 3.44
N VAL A 185 -18.23 1.96 2.44
CA VAL A 185 -18.89 3.27 2.48
C VAL A 185 -20.38 3.18 2.85
N GLY A 186 -20.86 2.02 3.28
CA GLY A 186 -22.26 1.81 3.63
C GLY A 186 -22.68 2.51 4.92
N THR A 187 -21.73 2.76 5.84
CA THR A 187 -21.97 3.51 7.08
C THR A 187 -20.70 4.26 7.51
N GLN A 188 -20.84 5.40 8.20
CA GLN A 188 -19.72 6.20 8.72
C GLN A 188 -18.77 5.36 9.57
N TYR A 189 -19.32 4.47 10.40
CA TYR A 189 -18.54 3.59 11.27
C TYR A 189 -17.62 2.62 10.51
N ILE A 190 -18.10 2.04 9.41
CA ILE A 190 -17.26 1.15 8.59
C ILE A 190 -16.23 1.97 7.80
N ALA A 191 -16.60 3.18 7.35
CA ALA A 191 -15.67 4.10 6.69
C ALA A 191 -14.51 4.50 7.61
N ASP A 192 -14.80 4.84 8.88
CA ASP A 192 -13.79 5.20 9.88
C ASP A 192 -12.83 4.03 10.16
N ILE A 193 -13.36 2.80 10.32
CA ILE A 193 -12.53 1.59 10.46
C ILE A 193 -11.68 1.37 9.21
N THR A 194 -12.27 1.54 8.01
CA THR A 194 -11.55 1.36 6.74
C THR A 194 -10.40 2.37 6.63
N LEU A 195 -10.65 3.64 6.94
CA LEU A 195 -9.66 4.71 6.97
C LEU A 195 -8.54 4.44 7.98
N GLN A 196 -8.90 4.00 9.19
CA GLN A 196 -7.94 3.68 10.23
C GLN A 196 -7.00 2.52 9.83
N VAL A 197 -7.55 1.49 9.20
CA VAL A 197 -6.76 0.37 8.66
C VAL A 197 -5.90 0.81 7.48
N MET A 198 -6.43 1.66 6.60
CA MET A 198 -5.69 2.18 5.45
C MET A 198 -4.61 3.20 5.82
N GLY A 199 -4.76 3.94 6.92
CA GLY A 199 -3.78 4.90 7.41
C GLY A 199 -2.77 4.34 8.41
N ASN A 200 -2.68 3.01 8.53
CA ASN A 200 -1.79 2.34 9.49
C ASN A 200 -2.02 2.77 10.96
N LEU A 201 -3.22 3.23 11.31
CA LEU A 201 -3.59 3.70 12.65
C LEU A 201 -4.11 2.58 13.56
N VAL A 202 -4.24 1.35 13.03
CA VAL A 202 -4.78 0.18 13.74
C VAL A 202 -3.95 -1.07 13.44
N ASP A 203 -3.53 -1.73 14.52
CA ASP A 203 -2.90 -3.05 14.49
C ASP A 203 -3.77 -4.13 15.19
N SER A 204 -3.26 -5.35 15.25
CA SER A 204 -3.95 -6.47 15.91
C SER A 204 -4.00 -6.36 17.44
N GLN A 205 -3.27 -5.41 18.04
CA GLN A 205 -3.26 -5.13 19.47
C GLN A 205 -4.16 -3.95 19.85
N THR A 206 -4.61 -3.18 18.86
CA THR A 206 -5.41 -1.97 19.07
C THR A 206 -6.71 -2.31 19.80
N PRO A 207 -6.97 -1.70 20.98
CA PRO A 207 -8.20 -1.91 21.74
C PRO A 207 -9.43 -1.51 20.92
N GLY A 208 -10.55 -2.22 21.10
CA GLY A 208 -11.82 -1.87 20.48
C GLY A 208 -12.22 -2.76 19.29
N ALA A 209 -13.13 -2.24 18.47
CA ALA A 209 -13.75 -3.03 17.40
C ALA A 209 -12.81 -3.30 16.22
N ALA A 210 -11.98 -2.32 15.84
CA ALA A 210 -11.07 -2.45 14.71
C ALA A 210 -10.03 -3.57 14.92
N GLY A 211 -9.43 -3.67 16.10
CA GLY A 211 -8.53 -4.78 16.46
C GLY A 211 -9.25 -6.14 16.53
N ARG A 212 -10.52 -6.19 16.94
CA ARG A 212 -11.33 -7.44 16.91
C ARG A 212 -11.64 -7.88 15.48
N VAL A 213 -11.96 -6.94 14.59
CA VAL A 213 -12.19 -7.21 13.17
C VAL A 213 -10.90 -7.73 12.52
N MET A 214 -9.75 -7.10 12.80
CA MET A 214 -8.46 -7.58 12.30
C MET A 214 -8.13 -8.99 12.78
N ARG A 215 -8.32 -9.30 14.07
CA ARG A 215 -8.09 -10.65 14.61
C ARG A 215 -9.03 -11.71 14.01
N LEU A 216 -10.30 -11.34 13.79
CA LEU A 216 -11.27 -12.23 13.15
C LEU A 216 -10.93 -12.46 11.68
N ALA A 217 -10.60 -11.39 10.95
CA ALA A 217 -10.14 -11.44 9.56
C ALA A 217 -8.88 -12.29 9.45
N ASP A 218 -7.91 -12.14 10.34
CA ASP A 218 -6.68 -12.94 10.33
C ASP A 218 -6.94 -14.43 10.53
N ARG A 219 -7.87 -14.79 11.44
CA ARG A 219 -8.23 -16.19 11.71
C ARG A 219 -9.01 -16.80 10.55
N THR A 220 -9.99 -16.08 9.99
CA THR A 220 -10.76 -16.57 8.84
C THR A 220 -9.90 -16.66 7.59
N LEU A 221 -8.99 -15.70 7.39
CA LEU A 221 -8.03 -15.71 6.28
C LEU A 221 -7.01 -16.83 6.41
N ALA A 222 -6.49 -17.09 7.61
CA ALA A 222 -5.58 -18.22 7.84
C ALA A 222 -6.25 -19.56 7.50
N ALA A 223 -7.55 -19.71 7.78
CA ALA A 223 -8.32 -20.90 7.43
C ALA A 223 -8.66 -20.99 5.93
N ALA A 224 -8.84 -19.85 5.25
CA ALA A 224 -9.21 -19.79 3.84
C ALA A 224 -8.01 -19.83 2.86
N ASP A 225 -6.80 -19.48 3.31
CA ASP A 225 -5.56 -19.41 2.50
C ASP A 225 -5.31 -20.68 1.65
N PRO A 226 -5.51 -21.93 2.14
CA PRO A 226 -5.30 -23.14 1.35
C PRO A 226 -6.28 -23.29 0.17
N ILE A 227 -7.51 -22.78 0.33
CA ILE A 227 -8.58 -22.87 -0.67
C ILE A 227 -8.40 -21.75 -1.71
N LEU A 228 -8.07 -20.54 -1.25
CA LEU A 228 -7.83 -19.36 -2.08
C LEU A 228 -6.59 -19.51 -2.98
N ARG A 229 -5.56 -20.25 -2.54
CA ARG A 229 -4.40 -20.58 -3.39
C ARG A 229 -4.75 -21.49 -4.56
N ARG A 230 -5.83 -22.28 -4.48
CA ARG A 230 -6.30 -23.16 -5.58
C ARG A 230 -7.09 -22.41 -6.64
N THR A 231 -7.68 -21.26 -6.30
CA THR A 231 -8.43 -20.39 -7.23
C THR A 231 -7.56 -19.29 -7.86
N ARG A 232 -6.23 -19.43 -7.76
CA ARG A 232 -5.24 -18.54 -8.38
C ARG A 232 -5.66 -18.25 -9.82
N ALA A 233 -5.94 -16.99 -10.14
CA ALA A 233 -6.12 -16.60 -11.53
C ALA A 233 -4.83 -16.98 -12.28
N ALA A 234 -4.95 -17.76 -13.36
CA ALA A 234 -3.81 -18.04 -14.23
C ALA A 234 -3.22 -16.70 -14.71
N ALA A 235 -1.90 -16.59 -14.56
CA ALA A 235 -1.12 -15.38 -14.83
C ALA A 235 -1.14 -14.97 -16.30
#